data_AF-A0A2J6X6J6-F1
#
_entry.id   AF-A0A2J6X6J6-F1
#
_cell.length_a   1.000
_cell.length_b   1.000
_cell.length_c   1.000
_cell.angle_alpha   90.00
_cell.angle_beta   90.00
_cell.angle_gamma   90.00
#
_symmetry.space_group_name_H-M   'P 1'
#
loop_
_entity.id
_entity.type
_entity.pdbx_description
1 polymer ?
#
loop_
_entity_poly.entity_id
_entity_poly.type
_entity_poly.pdbx_seq_one_letter_code
_entity_poly.pdbx_strand_id
1 'polypeptide(L)'
;DKDLRSLCDETLPYLKEAYNVSDCRERTLLIIDAVRGNMNFTKDVVPFSKPFFKRMFESISENDLKILLDPEALKALEYVLNNIDNLEFVKDEVENFLNSLKDILQILGKKIYHPLRISLFYSRNGPELTKIFLILGKDEVKERLKEAVSFIKKSIQG
;
A
#
# COMPACT_ATOMS: atom_id res chain seq x y z
N ASP A 1 -14.73 -9.82 -15.11
CA ASP A 1 -15.94 -9.44 -14.35
C ASP A 1 -16.69 -10.55 -13.63
N LYS A 2 -17.19 -11.61 -14.28
CA LYS A 2 -17.91 -12.69 -13.54
C LYS A 2 -17.03 -13.39 -12.48
N ASP A 3 -15.74 -13.53 -12.76
CA ASP A 3 -14.77 -14.18 -11.87
C ASP A 3 -14.55 -13.40 -10.55
N LEU A 4 -14.33 -12.08 -10.61
CA LEU A 4 -14.06 -11.27 -9.42
C LEU A 4 -15.29 -11.15 -8.51
N ARG A 5 -16.49 -11.06 -9.09
CA ARG A 5 -17.71 -10.97 -8.29
C ARG A 5 -18.01 -12.29 -7.56
N SER A 6 -17.85 -13.42 -8.23
CA SER A 6 -17.94 -14.75 -7.60
C SER A 6 -16.93 -14.90 -6.46
N LEU A 7 -15.67 -14.53 -6.71
CA LEU A 7 -14.64 -14.56 -5.68
C LEU A 7 -14.98 -13.65 -4.49
N CYS A 8 -15.63 -12.52 -4.74
CA CYS A 8 -16.12 -11.67 -3.66
C CYS A 8 -17.19 -12.36 -2.81
N ASP A 9 -18.18 -12.98 -3.43
CA ASP A 9 -19.23 -13.70 -2.70
C ASP A 9 -18.64 -14.85 -1.85
N GLU A 10 -17.62 -15.55 -2.36
CA GLU A 10 -16.93 -16.63 -1.65
C GLU A 10 -16.03 -16.15 -0.50
N THR A 11 -15.47 -14.95 -0.61
CA THR A 11 -14.56 -14.37 0.40
C THR A 11 -15.28 -13.52 1.45
N LEU A 12 -16.48 -13.04 1.13
CA LEU A 12 -17.27 -12.14 1.97
C LEU A 12 -17.53 -12.66 3.39
N PRO A 13 -17.82 -13.96 3.64
CA PRO A 13 -17.98 -14.46 5.00
C PRO A 13 -16.75 -14.21 5.88
N TYR A 14 -15.55 -14.43 5.34
CA TYR A 14 -14.29 -14.22 6.07
C TYR A 14 -14.00 -12.73 6.29
N LEU A 15 -14.27 -11.89 5.29
CA LEU A 15 -14.10 -10.44 5.41
C LEU A 15 -15.12 -9.81 6.39
N LYS A 16 -16.34 -10.34 6.42
CA LYS A 16 -17.37 -9.94 7.38
C LYS A 16 -16.94 -10.24 8.81
N GLU A 17 -16.45 -11.46 9.05
CA GLU A 17 -15.95 -11.89 10.36
C GLU A 17 -14.74 -11.06 10.82
N ALA A 18 -13.75 -10.84 9.92
CA ALA A 18 -12.49 -10.20 10.29
C ALA A 18 -12.55 -8.66 10.35
N TYR A 19 -13.34 -8.03 9.48
CA TYR A 19 -13.30 -6.58 9.22
C TYR A 19 -14.69 -5.92 9.12
N ASN A 20 -15.78 -6.65 9.40
CA ASN A 20 -17.15 -6.16 9.29
C ASN A 20 -17.52 -5.63 7.89
N VAL A 21 -16.93 -6.21 6.84
CA VAL A 21 -17.30 -5.94 5.45
C VAL A 21 -18.57 -6.72 5.11
N SER A 22 -19.62 -6.02 4.68
CA SER A 22 -20.96 -6.62 4.48
C SER A 22 -21.38 -6.75 3.02
N ASP A 23 -20.61 -6.21 2.08
CA ASP A 23 -20.97 -6.18 0.66
C ASP A 23 -19.77 -6.21 -0.29
N CYS A 24 -20.09 -6.53 -1.55
CA CYS A 24 -19.17 -6.49 -2.70
C CYS A 24 -19.25 -5.14 -3.41
N ARG A 25 -19.17 -4.03 -2.66
CA ARG A 25 -18.99 -2.70 -3.24
C ARG A 25 -17.61 -2.55 -3.88
N GLU A 26 -17.44 -1.47 -4.64
CA GLU A 26 -16.23 -1.15 -5.39
C GLU A 26 -14.95 -1.31 -4.56
N ARG A 27 -14.86 -0.72 -3.37
CA ARG A 27 -13.68 -0.85 -2.49
C ARG A 27 -13.36 -2.32 -2.14
N THR A 28 -14.37 -3.12 -1.82
CA THR A 28 -14.19 -4.55 -1.52
C THR A 28 -13.65 -5.31 -2.74
N LEU A 29 -14.21 -5.05 -3.92
CA LEU A 29 -13.76 -5.67 -5.18
C LEU A 29 -12.32 -5.27 -5.51
N LEU A 30 -11.94 -4.01 -5.31
CA LEU A 30 -10.57 -3.53 -5.52
C LEU A 30 -9.59 -4.20 -4.54
N ILE A 31 -9.96 -4.33 -3.26
CA ILE A 31 -9.14 -5.03 -2.26
C ILE A 31 -8.92 -6.49 -2.68
N ILE A 32 -9.98 -7.20 -3.07
CA ILE A 32 -9.89 -8.60 -3.49
C ILE A 32 -9.04 -8.71 -4.75
N ASP A 33 -9.24 -7.85 -5.75
CA ASP A 33 -8.43 -7.86 -6.97
C ASP A 33 -6.94 -7.56 -6.70
N ALA A 34 -6.64 -6.73 -5.70
CA ALA A 34 -5.27 -6.44 -5.30
C ALA A 34 -4.57 -7.64 -4.65
N VAL A 35 -5.30 -8.50 -3.93
CA VAL A 35 -4.71 -9.59 -3.15
C VAL A 35 -4.88 -10.98 -3.74
N ARG A 36 -5.84 -11.19 -4.66
CA ARG A 36 -6.19 -12.53 -5.20
C ARG A 36 -5.02 -13.28 -5.81
N GLY A 37 -4.06 -12.58 -6.40
CA GLY A 37 -2.85 -13.20 -6.96
C GLY A 37 -1.91 -13.83 -5.92
N ASN A 38 -2.08 -13.48 -4.63
CA ASN A 38 -1.32 -14.05 -3.52
C ASN A 38 -2.10 -15.12 -2.74
N MET A 39 -3.39 -15.29 -3.04
CA MET A 39 -4.26 -16.23 -2.33
C MET A 39 -4.18 -17.63 -2.94
N ASN A 40 -4.13 -18.66 -2.10
CA ASN A 40 -4.30 -20.05 -2.52
C ASN A 40 -5.71 -20.57 -2.18
N PHE A 41 -6.30 -20.04 -1.11
CA PHE A 41 -7.65 -20.35 -0.64
C PHE A 41 -8.44 -19.05 -0.40
N THR A 42 -9.76 -19.11 -0.48
CA THR A 42 -10.64 -17.95 -0.25
C THR A 42 -10.43 -17.31 1.13
N LYS A 43 -10.18 -18.12 2.17
CA LYS A 43 -9.83 -17.63 3.52
C LYS A 43 -8.55 -16.79 3.59
N ASP A 44 -7.64 -16.94 2.63
CA ASP A 44 -6.37 -16.20 2.60
C ASP A 44 -6.60 -14.70 2.35
N VAL A 45 -7.80 -14.32 1.90
CA VAL A 45 -8.21 -12.92 1.75
C VAL A 45 -7.99 -12.11 3.03
N VAL A 46 -8.17 -12.73 4.21
CA VAL A 46 -8.05 -12.06 5.50
C VAL A 46 -6.60 -11.61 5.74
N PRO A 47 -5.60 -12.51 5.87
CA PRO A 47 -4.23 -12.07 6.12
C PRO A 47 -3.68 -11.16 5.01
N PHE A 48 -4.00 -11.39 3.74
CA PHE A 48 -3.47 -10.56 2.65
C PHE A 48 -4.12 -9.18 2.53
N SER A 49 -5.40 -9.02 2.89
CA SER A 49 -6.07 -7.71 2.86
C SER A 49 -5.89 -6.90 4.14
N LYS A 50 -5.40 -7.52 5.23
CA LYS A 50 -5.24 -6.90 6.55
C LYS A 50 -4.63 -5.48 6.52
N PRO A 51 -3.58 -5.17 5.72
CA PRO A 51 -3.01 -3.82 5.69
C PRO A 51 -3.97 -2.74 5.16
N PHE A 52 -5.02 -3.09 4.40
CA PHE A 52 -6.05 -2.15 3.98
C PHE A 52 -7.07 -1.80 5.07
N PHE A 53 -7.12 -2.59 6.14
CA PHE A 53 -8.07 -2.41 7.24
C PHE A 53 -7.42 -2.02 8.58
N LYS A 54 -6.11 -2.27 8.75
CA LYS A 54 -5.40 -2.02 10.00
C LYS A 54 -4.05 -1.35 9.75
N ARG A 55 -3.69 -0.41 10.61
CA ARG A 55 -2.32 0.13 10.72
C ARG A 55 -1.43 -0.92 11.38
N MET A 56 -0.31 -1.25 10.75
CA MET A 56 0.58 -2.33 11.18
C MET A 56 2.05 -1.93 11.12
N PHE A 57 2.34 -0.64 11.22
CA PHE A 57 3.70 -0.12 11.06
C PHE A 57 4.68 -0.71 12.09
N GLU A 58 4.22 -0.94 13.32
CA GLU A 58 5.01 -1.58 14.38
C GLU A 58 5.32 -3.08 14.13
N SER A 59 4.61 -3.71 13.18
CA SER A 59 4.74 -5.15 12.88
C SER A 59 5.57 -5.44 11.62
N ILE A 60 6.24 -4.42 11.04
CA ILE A 60 7.09 -4.64 9.87
C ILE A 60 8.32 -5.49 10.22
N SER A 61 8.79 -6.27 9.26
CA SER A 61 9.97 -7.13 9.47
C SER A 61 11.25 -6.31 9.62
N GLU A 62 12.27 -6.85 10.30
CA GLU A 62 13.60 -6.20 10.40
C GLU A 62 14.22 -5.91 9.03
N ASN A 63 13.99 -6.78 8.04
CA ASN A 63 14.48 -6.59 6.68
C ASN A 63 13.78 -5.44 5.96
N ASP A 64 12.47 -5.26 6.18
CA ASP A 64 11.71 -4.13 5.65
C ASP A 64 12.06 -2.83 6.37
N LEU A 65 12.30 -2.90 7.69
CA LEU A 65 12.78 -1.78 8.48
C LEU A 65 14.14 -1.28 7.96
N LYS A 66 15.08 -2.17 7.64
CA LYS A 66 16.37 -1.79 7.01
C LYS A 66 16.19 -1.07 5.67
N ILE A 67 15.16 -1.45 4.89
CA ILE A 67 14.84 -0.76 3.63
C ILE A 67 14.29 0.64 3.89
N LEU A 68 13.44 0.82 4.91
CA LEU A 68 12.90 2.13 5.28
C LEU A 68 13.95 3.08 5.85
N LEU A 69 14.95 2.57 6.57
CA LEU A 69 16.01 3.37 7.19
C LEU A 69 17.14 3.75 6.20
N ASP A 70 17.03 3.34 4.93
CA ASP A 70 17.97 3.77 3.90
C ASP A 70 17.82 5.28 3.63
N PRO A 71 18.91 6.05 3.48
CA PRO A 71 18.82 7.50 3.22
C PRO A 71 18.01 7.86 1.96
N GLU A 72 18.05 7.03 0.93
CA GLU A 72 17.28 7.25 -0.30
C GLU A 72 15.78 7.04 -0.09
N ALA A 73 15.41 6.18 0.85
CA ALA A 73 14.01 5.94 1.20
C ALA A 73 13.35 7.21 1.74
N LEU A 74 14.02 7.91 2.67
CA LEU A 74 13.48 9.15 3.23
C LEU A 74 13.24 10.19 2.12
N LYS A 75 14.22 10.39 1.23
CA LYS A 75 14.11 11.31 0.08
C LYS A 75 12.91 10.95 -0.81
N ALA A 76 12.72 9.67 -1.12
CA ALA A 76 11.60 9.21 -1.94
C ALA A 76 10.23 9.44 -1.25
N LEU A 77 10.12 9.07 0.03
CA LEU A 77 8.88 9.22 0.79
C LEU A 77 8.49 10.69 0.97
N GLU A 78 9.44 11.57 1.27
CA GLU A 78 9.20 13.00 1.37
C GLU A 78 8.79 13.62 0.04
N TYR A 79 9.40 13.20 -1.07
CA TYR A 79 9.01 13.68 -2.38
C TYR A 79 7.55 13.33 -2.68
N VAL A 80 7.14 12.08 -2.45
CA VAL A 80 5.74 11.69 -2.64
C VAL A 80 4.82 12.46 -1.71
N LEU A 81 5.16 12.56 -0.43
CA LEU A 81 4.35 13.27 0.56
C LEU A 81 4.14 14.76 0.21
N ASN A 82 5.14 15.42 -0.36
CA ASN A 82 5.06 16.83 -0.74
C ASN A 82 4.27 17.07 -2.02
N ASN A 83 4.12 16.06 -2.89
CA ASN A 83 3.45 16.19 -4.19
C ASN A 83 2.06 15.54 -4.23
N ILE A 84 1.71 14.72 -3.23
CA ILE A 84 0.43 14.01 -3.18
C ILE A 84 -0.79 14.94 -3.21
N ASP A 85 -0.64 16.17 -2.72
CA ASP A 85 -1.73 17.14 -2.72
C ASP A 85 -2.12 17.62 -4.13
N ASN A 86 -1.20 17.52 -5.08
CA ASN A 86 -1.41 17.89 -6.49
C ASN A 86 -1.77 16.68 -7.37
N LEU A 87 -1.77 15.46 -6.81
CA LEU A 87 -2.05 14.24 -7.54
C LEU A 87 -3.54 13.92 -7.50
N GLU A 88 -4.12 13.65 -8.66
CA GLU A 88 -5.45 13.05 -8.76
C GLU A 88 -5.37 11.54 -8.55
N PHE A 89 -6.26 11.00 -7.71
CA PHE A 89 -6.27 9.58 -7.33
C PHE A 89 -7.10 8.76 -8.32
N VAL A 90 -6.73 8.85 -9.59
CA VAL A 90 -7.24 8.02 -10.69
C VAL A 90 -6.09 7.20 -11.26
N LYS A 91 -6.42 6.05 -11.87
CA LYS A 91 -5.43 5.03 -12.22
C LYS A 91 -4.26 5.56 -13.05
N ASP A 92 -4.56 6.23 -14.16
CA ASP A 92 -3.54 6.69 -15.10
C ASP A 92 -2.65 7.77 -14.49
N GLU A 93 -3.21 8.69 -13.71
CA GLU A 93 -2.46 9.75 -13.01
C GLU A 93 -1.53 9.17 -11.94
N VAL A 94 -2.03 8.22 -11.12
CA VAL A 94 -1.21 7.54 -10.11
C VAL A 94 -0.10 6.70 -10.76
N GLU A 95 -0.40 5.97 -11.84
CA GLU A 95 0.62 5.20 -12.58
C GLU A 95 1.69 6.10 -13.17
N ASN A 96 1.30 7.17 -13.88
CA ASN A 96 2.23 8.13 -14.47
C ASN A 96 3.11 8.78 -13.40
N PHE A 97 2.51 9.20 -12.29
CA PHE A 97 3.24 9.75 -11.15
C PHE A 97 4.28 8.76 -10.61
N LEU A 98 3.87 7.52 -10.28
CA LEU A 98 4.77 6.49 -9.74
C LEU A 98 5.90 6.12 -10.72
N ASN A 99 5.61 6.06 -12.03
CA ASN A 99 6.61 5.76 -13.05
C ASN A 99 7.63 6.88 -13.21
N SER A 100 7.20 8.13 -13.09
CA SER A 100 8.08 9.32 -13.19
C SER A 100 9.10 9.44 -12.05
N LEU A 101 8.83 8.82 -10.88
CA LEU A 101 9.66 9.00 -9.68
C LEU A 101 11.13 8.61 -9.87
N LYS A 102 11.42 7.58 -10.67
CA LYS A 102 12.79 7.16 -10.96
C LYS A 102 13.58 8.28 -11.63
N ASP A 103 12.99 8.86 -12.67
CA ASP A 103 13.64 9.90 -13.48
C ASP A 103 13.75 11.21 -12.71
N ILE A 104 12.75 11.54 -11.90
CA ILE A 104 12.77 12.74 -11.07
C ILE A 104 13.81 12.64 -9.96
N LEU A 105 13.86 11.51 -9.25
CA LEU A 105 14.71 11.36 -8.08
C LEU A 105 16.14 10.94 -8.40
N GLN A 106 16.36 10.38 -9.60
CA GLN A 106 17.61 9.76 -10.04
C GLN A 106 18.05 8.63 -9.08
N ILE A 107 17.07 7.84 -8.61
CA ILE A 107 17.25 6.73 -7.65
C ILE A 107 16.78 5.42 -8.29
N LEU A 108 17.44 4.31 -7.95
CA LEU A 108 17.02 2.98 -8.38
C LEU A 108 15.59 2.66 -7.94
N GLY A 109 14.75 2.16 -8.86
CA GLY A 109 13.32 1.91 -8.58
C GLY A 109 13.03 1.13 -7.30
N LYS A 110 13.81 0.09 -6.98
CA LYS A 110 13.63 -0.70 -5.75
C LYS A 110 13.81 0.14 -4.46
N LYS A 111 14.62 1.19 -4.50
CA LYS A 111 14.88 2.14 -3.41
C LYS A 111 13.78 3.21 -3.30
N ILE A 112 12.86 3.29 -4.26
CA ILE A 112 11.66 4.14 -4.22
C ILE A 112 10.44 3.28 -3.86
N TYR A 113 10.21 2.22 -4.63
CA TYR A 113 8.96 1.46 -4.59
C TYR A 113 8.86 0.54 -3.38
N HIS A 114 9.96 -0.07 -2.91
CA HIS A 114 9.88 -0.88 -1.70
C HIS A 114 9.60 -0.01 -0.47
N PRO A 115 10.30 1.12 -0.22
CA PRO A 115 9.92 2.02 0.86
C PRO A 115 8.48 2.49 0.80
N LEU A 116 8.01 2.95 -0.37
CA LEU A 116 6.60 3.34 -0.53
C LEU A 116 5.65 2.20 -0.16
N ARG A 117 5.93 0.97 -0.62
CA ARG A 117 5.07 -0.17 -0.34
C ARG A 117 5.11 -0.54 1.14
N ILE A 118 6.26 -0.49 1.79
CA ILE A 118 6.38 -0.77 3.22
C ILE A 118 5.64 0.31 4.03
N SER A 119 5.81 1.59 3.71
CA SER A 119 5.12 2.68 4.40
C SER A 119 3.60 2.59 4.27
N LEU A 120 3.10 2.16 3.12
CA LEU A 120 1.66 2.14 2.82
C LEU A 120 0.99 0.79 3.11
N PHE A 121 1.72 -0.31 3.07
CA PHE A 121 1.19 -1.67 3.12
C PHE A 121 1.90 -2.57 4.14
N TYR A 122 2.91 -2.05 4.85
CA TYR A 122 3.62 -2.73 5.94
C TYR A 122 4.36 -4.01 5.52
N SER A 123 4.63 -4.15 4.22
CA SER A 123 5.39 -5.26 3.65
C SER A 123 5.94 -4.85 2.29
N ARG A 124 7.18 -5.26 1.97
CA ARG A 124 7.71 -5.11 0.61
C ARG A 124 7.06 -6.07 -0.39
N ASN A 125 6.49 -7.17 0.10
CA ASN A 125 5.83 -8.23 -0.67
C ASN A 125 4.30 -8.02 -0.62
N GLY A 126 3.83 -7.01 -1.34
CA GLY A 126 2.41 -6.65 -1.38
C GLY A 126 1.94 -6.35 -2.80
N PRO A 127 0.69 -5.92 -2.97
CA PRO A 127 0.14 -5.56 -4.27
C PRO A 127 0.92 -4.47 -5.00
N GLU A 128 0.54 -4.25 -6.25
CA GLU A 128 1.01 -3.11 -7.03
C GLU A 128 0.73 -1.79 -6.30
N LEU A 129 1.70 -0.87 -6.37
CA LEU A 129 1.60 0.42 -5.68
C LEU A 129 0.40 1.23 -6.15
N THR A 130 0.10 1.21 -7.45
CA THR A 130 -1.08 1.88 -8.00
C THR A 130 -2.35 1.41 -7.29
N LYS A 131 -2.55 0.08 -7.16
CA LYS A 131 -3.72 -0.47 -6.46
C LYS A 131 -3.74 -0.03 -5.00
N ILE A 132 -2.59 -0.03 -4.32
CA ILE A 132 -2.49 0.43 -2.93
C ILE A 132 -2.93 1.90 -2.80
N PHE A 133 -2.43 2.78 -3.66
CA PHE A 133 -2.79 4.20 -3.65
C PHE A 133 -4.29 4.42 -3.87
N LEU A 134 -4.86 3.76 -4.89
CA LEU A 134 -6.28 3.91 -5.22
C LEU A 134 -7.21 3.35 -4.11
N ILE A 135 -6.85 2.23 -3.49
CA ILE A 135 -7.67 1.60 -2.43
C ILE A 135 -7.65 2.42 -1.14
N LEU A 136 -6.47 2.92 -0.75
CA LEU A 136 -6.32 3.74 0.45
C LEU A 136 -6.93 5.13 0.26
N GLY A 137 -6.75 5.69 -0.93
CA GLY A 137 -7.12 7.08 -1.20
C GLY A 137 -6.12 8.08 -0.63
N LYS A 138 -6.29 9.33 -1.05
CA LYS A 138 -5.32 10.42 -0.81
C LYS A 138 -4.99 10.66 0.65
N ASP A 139 -6.02 10.81 1.48
CA ASP A 139 -5.85 11.17 2.89
C ASP A 139 -5.12 10.06 3.66
N GLU A 140 -5.52 8.80 3.44
CA GLU A 140 -4.90 7.65 4.10
C GLU A 140 -3.44 7.44 3.65
N VAL A 141 -3.15 7.58 2.35
CA VAL A 141 -1.77 7.54 1.84
C VAL A 141 -0.94 8.64 2.49
N LYS A 142 -1.45 9.88 2.56
CA LYS A 142 -0.76 11.02 3.17
C LYS A 142 -0.46 10.78 4.65
N GLU A 143 -1.42 10.25 5.41
CA GLU A 143 -1.22 9.90 6.81
C GLU A 143 -0.17 8.81 7.01
N ARG A 144 -0.25 7.71 6.26
CA ARG A 144 0.72 6.60 6.33
C ARG A 144 2.15 7.07 5.97
N LEU A 145 2.28 7.94 4.97
CA LEU A 145 3.58 8.53 4.62
C LEU A 145 4.12 9.44 5.73
N LYS A 146 3.28 10.28 6.34
CA LYS A 146 3.69 11.13 7.48
C LYS A 146 4.19 10.30 8.66
N GLU A 147 3.48 9.22 9.00
CA GLU A 147 3.87 8.26 10.04
C GLU A 147 5.27 7.69 9.76
N ALA A 148 5.49 7.17 8.54
CA ALA A 148 6.76 6.58 8.14
C ALA A 148 7.91 7.61 8.13
N VAL A 149 7.69 8.80 7.55
CA VAL A 149 8.70 9.88 7.51
C VAL A 149 9.07 10.35 8.92
N SER A 150 8.08 10.53 9.79
CA SER A 150 8.31 10.91 11.19
C SER A 150 9.11 9.84 11.93
N PHE A 151 8.81 8.56 11.70
CA PHE A 151 9.55 7.46 12.30
C PHE A 151 11.02 7.47 11.84
N ILE A 152 11.27 7.50 10.54
CA ILE A 152 12.63 7.47 9.98
C ILE A 152 13.48 8.64 10.50
N LYS A 153 12.92 9.85 10.55
CA LYS A 153 13.63 11.04 11.08
C LYS A 153 14.05 10.87 12.54
N LYS A 154 13.18 10.30 13.39
CA LYS A 154 13.51 10.02 14.79
C LYS A 154 14.59 8.95 14.91
N SER A 155 14.57 7.93 14.04
CA SER A 155 15.54 6.83 14.06
C SER A 155 16.93 7.20 13.53
N ILE A 156 17.06 8.27 12.73
CA ILE A 156 18.37 8.74 12.22
C ILE A 156 19.00 9.79 13.16
N GLN A 157 18.18 10.51 13.93
CA GLN A 157 18.64 11.55 14.85
C GLN A 157 19.02 11.02 16.25
N GLY A 158 18.58 9.82 16.61
CA GLY A 158 18.93 9.13 17.87
C GLY A 158 20.06 8.14 17.66
#